data_AF-A0A971RSG1-F1
#
_entry.id   AF-A0A971RSG1-F1
#
_cell.length_a   1.000
_cell.length_b   1.000
_cell.length_c   1.000
_cell.angle_alpha   90.00
_cell.angle_beta   90.00
_cell.angle_gamma   90.00
#
_symmetry.space_group_name_H-M   'P 1'
#
loop_
_entity.id
_entity.type
_entity.pdbx_description
1 polymer ?
#
loop_
_entity_poly.entity_id
_entity_poly.type
_entity_poly.pdbx_seq_one_letter_code
_entity_poly.pdbx_strand_id
1 'polypeptide(L)' 'MFNKINHFFRDVVSEMHAVSWPTMNDVKEGTVVVIVISGIVALFLALVDFGFGQLVKLLF' A
#
# COMPACT_ATOMS: atom_id res chain seq x y z
N MET A 1 0.88 -40.06 -6.67
CA MET A 1 0.46 -38.87 -5.89
C MET A 1 1.38 -37.67 -6.13
N PHE A 2 2.70 -37.83 -6.02
CA PHE A 2 3.70 -36.78 -6.32
C PHE A 2 3.62 -36.16 -7.73
N ASN A 3 3.29 -36.94 -8.77
CA ASN A 3 3.12 -36.40 -10.14
C ASN A 3 1.99 -35.37 -10.29
N LYS A 4 0.91 -35.48 -9.50
CA LYS A 4 -0.21 -34.51 -9.57
C LYS A 4 0.21 -33.15 -9.03
N ILE A 5 0.99 -33.13 -7.94
CA ILE A 5 1.48 -31.92 -7.31
C ILE A 5 2.45 -31.20 -8.25
N ASN A 6 3.38 -31.93 -8.87
CA ASN A 6 4.33 -31.33 -9.81
C ASN A 6 3.64 -30.74 -11.06
N HIS A 7 2.56 -31.37 -11.52
CA HIS A 7 1.74 -30.83 -12.60
C HIS A 7 0.99 -29.56 -12.16
N PHE A 8 0.38 -29.57 -10.97
CA PHE A 8 -0.28 -28.41 -10.37
C PHE A 8 0.65 -27.20 -10.26
N PHE A 9 1.89 -27.37 -9.77
CA PHE A 9 2.84 -26.26 -9.70
C PHE A 9 3.23 -25.73 -11.08
N ARG A 10 3.38 -26.62 -12.08
CA ARG A 10 3.67 -26.21 -13.45
C ARG A 10 2.52 -25.41 -14.07
N ASP A 11 1.30 -25.84 -13.82
CA ASP A 11 0.09 -25.17 -14.33
C ASP A 11 -0.12 -23.81 -13.62
N VAL A 12 0.12 -23.73 -12.30
CA VAL A 12 0.08 -22.46 -11.54
C VAL A 12 1.14 -21.47 -12.03
N VAL A 13 2.37 -21.93 -12.28
CA VAL A 13 3.43 -21.06 -12.84
C VAL A 13 3.03 -20.58 -14.23
N SER A 14 2.45 -21.45 -15.07
CA SER A 14 1.96 -21.05 -16.40
C SER A 14 0.86 -19.98 -16.33
N GLU A 15 -0.07 -20.08 -15.38
CA GLU A 15 -1.11 -19.06 -15.16
C GLU A 15 -0.53 -17.76 -14.57
N MET A 16 0.43 -17.86 -13.66
CA MET A 16 1.12 -16.69 -13.09
C MET A 16 1.94 -15.91 -14.13
N HIS A 17 2.39 -16.56 -15.19
CA HIS A 17 3.02 -15.90 -16.34
C HIS A 17 2.01 -15.18 -17.25
N ALA A 18 0.74 -15.59 -17.25
CA ALA A 18 -0.34 -14.89 -17.96
C ALA A 18 -0.85 -13.66 -17.19
N VAL A 19 -0.52 -13.55 -15.89
CA VAL A 19 -0.79 -12.34 -15.10
C VAL A 19 0.15 -11.23 -15.57
N SER A 20 -0.44 -10.14 -16.06
CA SER A 20 0.27 -8.93 -16.42
C SER A 20 0.76 -8.23 -15.15
N TRP A 21 1.95 -8.61 -14.70
CA TRP A 21 2.60 -7.94 -13.57
C TRP A 21 2.93 -6.50 -13.94
N PRO A 22 2.64 -5.54 -13.04
CA PRO A 22 3.01 -4.15 -13.24
C PRO A 22 4.54 -4.05 -13.39
N THR A 23 4.97 -3.15 -14.27
CA THR A 23 6.39 -2.91 -14.47
C THR A 23 6.99 -2.23 -13.24
N MET A 24 8.32 -2.30 -13.09
CA MET A 24 9.02 -1.64 -11.97
C MET A 24 8.77 -0.13 -11.90
N ASN A 25 8.33 0.49 -13.01
CA ASN A 25 7.97 1.90 -13.05
C ASN A 25 6.58 2.14 -12.46
N ASP A 26 5.59 1.31 -12.78
CA ASP A 26 4.22 1.42 -12.24
C ASP A 26 4.20 1.24 -10.72
N VAL A 27 5.02 0.32 -10.20
CA VAL A 27 5.16 0.09 -8.76
C VAL A 27 5.76 1.33 -8.06
N LYS A 28 6.73 2.00 -8.69
CA LYS A 28 7.33 3.23 -8.16
C LYS A 28 6.34 4.38 -8.18
N GLU A 29 5.61 4.57 -9.28
CA GLU A 29 4.58 5.61 -9.38
C GLU A 29 3.49 5.41 -8.32
N GLY A 30 2.98 4.19 -8.18
CA GLY A 30 2.00 3.86 -7.14
C GLY A 30 2.52 4.15 -5.72
N THR A 31 3.77 3.78 -5.43
CA THR A 31 4.38 4.01 -4.12
C THR A 31 4.58 5.51 -3.84
N VAL A 32 5.01 6.29 -4.84
CA VAL A 32 5.19 7.75 -4.71
C VAL A 32 3.85 8.43 -4.41
N VAL A 33 2.77 8.04 -5.10
CA VAL A 33 1.43 8.59 -4.83
C VAL A 33 0.97 8.31 -3.40
N VAL A 34 1.18 7.08 -2.91
CA VAL A 34 0.84 6.71 -1.52
C VAL A 34 1.65 7.51 -0.50
N ILE A 35 2.95 7.72 -0.73
CA ILE A 35 3.80 8.53 0.15
C ILE A 35 3.30 9.98 0.21
N VAL A 36 2.96 10.57 -0.93
CA VAL A 36 2.45 11.95 -0.99
C VAL A 36 1.14 12.09 -0.23
N ILE A 37 0.16 11.22 -0.48
CA ILE A 37 -1.13 11.27 0.20
C ILE A 37 -0.97 11.06 1.71
N SER A 38 -0.15 10.08 2.11
CA SER A 38 0.12 9.80 3.52
C SER A 38 0.77 11.00 4.21
N GLY A 39 1.70 11.69 3.54
CA GLY A 39 2.33 12.90 4.04
C GLY A 39 1.34 14.06 4.25
N ILE A 40 0.41 14.26 3.31
CA ILE A 40 -0.64 15.28 3.43
C ILE A 40 -1.56 14.98 4.61
N VAL A 41 -2.01 13.73 4.74
CA VAL A 41 -2.88 13.30 5.85
C VAL A 41 -2.17 13.46 7.19
N ALA A 42 -0.89 13.08 7.29
CA ALA A 42 -0.10 13.24 8.50
C ALA A 42 0.04 14.73 8.89
N LEU A 43 0.29 15.61 7.92
CA LEU A 43 0.36 17.05 8.16
C LEU A 43 -0.98 17.61 8.66
N PHE A 44 -2.08 17.19 8.03
CA PHE A 44 -3.43 17.61 8.41
C PHE A 44 -3.77 17.17 9.85
N LEU A 45 -3.53 15.89 10.17
CA LEU A 45 -3.75 15.39 11.53
C LEU A 45 -2.90 16.12 12.55
N ALA A 46 -1.61 16.36 12.26
CA ALA A 46 -0.74 17.12 13.14
C ALA A 46 -1.33 18.52 13.43
N LEU A 47 -1.77 19.25 12.40
CA LEU A 47 -2.39 20.57 12.58
C LEU A 47 -3.66 20.51 13.44
N VAL A 48 -4.51 19.51 13.20
CA VAL A 48 -5.75 19.29 13.97
C VAL A 48 -5.42 18.96 15.43
N ASP A 49 -4.48 18.06 15.68
CA ASP A 49 -4.06 17.66 17.03
C ASP A 49 -3.48 18.84 17.81
N PHE A 50 -2.68 19.70 17.17
CA PHE A 50 -2.18 20.93 17.79
C PHE A 50 -3.30 21.94 18.09
N GLY A 51 -4.25 22.10 17.17
CA GLY A 51 -5.39 23.00 17.34
C GLY A 51 -6.34 22.54 18.45
N PHE A 52 -6.70 21.26 18.46
CA PHE A 52 -7.53 20.67 19.50
C PHE A 52 -6.80 20.60 20.85
N GLY A 53 -5.50 20.29 20.86
CA GLY A 53 -4.71 20.27 22.09
C GLY A 53 -4.65 21.63 22.79
N GLN A 54 -4.59 22.73 22.03
CA GLN A 54 -4.68 24.10 22.56
C GLN A 54 -6.08 24.42 23.08
N LEU A 55 -7.14 24.06 22.34
CA LEU A 55 -8.54 24.26 22.75
C LEU A 55 -8.88 23.51 24.04
N VAL A 56 -8.47 22.26 24.16
CA VAL A 56 -8.69 21.44 25.37
C VAL A 56 -7.96 22.03 26.57
N LYS A 57 -6.72 22.53 26.39
CA LYS A 57 -5.97 23.24 27.44
C LYS A 57 -6.58 24.56 27.90
N LEU A 58 -7.45 25.16 27.09
CA LEU A 58 -8.11 26.43 27.38
C LEU A 58 -9.47 26.21 28.06
N LEU A 59 -10.08 25.04 27.83
CA LEU A 59 -11.36 24.62 28.41
C LEU A 59 -11.22 23.91 29.77
N PHE A 60 -10.08 23.28 30.05
CA PHE A 60 -9.75 22.62 31.33
C PHE A 60 -8.63 23.35 32.06
#